data_AF-A0AAW5R551-F1
#
_entry.id   AF-A0AAW5R551-F1
#
_cell.length_a   1.000
_cell.length_b   1.000
_cell.length_c   1.000
_cell.angle_alpha   90.00
_cell.angle_beta   90.00
_cell.angle_gamma   90.00
#
_symmetry.space_group_name_H-M   'P 1'
#
loop_
_entity.id
_entity.type
_entity.pdbx_description
1 polymer ?
#
loop_
_entity_poly.entity_id
_entity_poly.type
_entity_poly.pdbx_seq_one_letter_code
_entity_poly.pdbx_strand_id
1 'polypeptide(L)'
;MGTLNLTAVTPDTPYIKKIKAALEKGTGDKIPIVEVKKVQRKGGVSTSPIFFRFAGGQELVLYVRASADVIKAELNGKEIVLSGDFSDDYQPTFDNAVSGVASLVRKAQSMIDEQNKKDKVKLPPRKNRSIQQQISDKREEETQLDQELSNLTAQRDQLLEQLKQAQIQMEGGEATQGKQIAEGQSSAFDSIDWDEKQHPRDEKGKFSVRSSHSKSLDASVTEKHFKQPSETFSIYDAGVPLMEPDTSTPLKKAIIDVENGIRNNELETGAAFNSDGVILFKRQGLPDQVTLTDHELSLLNNAVFSHNHPKGMPFSIADIRMAITYNIKEIRAVTPYLRYSMYPKNQWCSKAALIATINDVSLDANKFVNEQVRLGEINPQFAEAEYLHYIWVKVADRLNLNYGRERS
;
A
#
# COMPACT_ATOMS: atom_id res chain seq x y z
N MET A 1 10.45 9.50 -50.24
CA MET A 1 10.05 10.23 -49.02
C MET A 1 8.64 10.78 -49.18
N GLY A 2 7.65 10.11 -48.58
CA GLY A 2 6.28 10.64 -48.53
C GLY A 2 6.25 11.85 -47.61
N THR A 3 5.76 12.99 -48.10
CA THR A 3 5.53 14.18 -47.27
C THR A 3 4.12 14.13 -46.70
N LEU A 4 4.02 14.04 -45.37
CA LEU A 4 2.77 14.00 -44.64
C LEU A 4 2.33 15.42 -44.29
N ASN A 5 1.15 15.82 -44.77
CA ASN A 5 0.56 17.09 -44.36
C ASN A 5 -0.03 16.98 -42.95
N LEU A 6 0.73 17.40 -41.93
CA LEU A 6 0.40 17.25 -40.52
C LEU A 6 -0.95 17.84 -40.10
N THR A 7 -1.44 18.87 -40.79
CA THR A 7 -2.74 19.49 -40.47
C THR A 7 -3.93 18.76 -41.10
N ALA A 8 -3.68 17.88 -42.07
CA ALA A 8 -4.70 17.08 -42.76
C ALA A 8 -4.63 15.58 -42.38
N VAL A 9 -3.76 15.21 -41.43
CA VAL A 9 -3.69 13.83 -40.91
C VAL A 9 -4.97 13.52 -40.16
N THR A 10 -5.59 12.42 -40.53
CA THR A 10 -6.77 11.85 -39.87
C THR A 10 -6.49 10.38 -39.55
N PRO A 11 -7.31 9.73 -38.72
CA PRO A 11 -7.24 8.29 -38.52
C PRO A 11 -7.33 7.49 -39.83
N ASP A 12 -7.92 8.09 -40.87
CA ASP A 12 -8.11 7.47 -42.17
C ASP A 12 -6.93 7.61 -43.14
N THR A 13 -5.90 8.40 -42.78
CA THR A 13 -4.72 8.60 -43.63
C THR A 13 -4.00 7.25 -43.87
N PRO A 14 -3.59 6.93 -45.13
CA PRO A 14 -3.00 5.62 -45.46
C PRO A 14 -1.83 5.19 -44.57
N TYR A 15 -0.95 6.14 -44.23
CA TYR A 15 0.16 5.93 -43.30
C TYR A 15 -0.31 5.48 -41.90
N ILE A 16 -1.37 6.09 -41.39
CA ILE A 16 -1.95 5.75 -40.07
C ILE A 16 -2.66 4.40 -40.11
N LYS A 17 -3.35 4.08 -41.21
CA LYS A 17 -3.93 2.74 -41.42
C LYS A 17 -2.86 1.66 -41.47
N LYS A 18 -1.73 1.91 -42.14
CA LYS A 18 -0.59 0.99 -42.21
C LYS A 18 -0.03 0.71 -40.81
N ILE A 19 0.24 1.75 -40.03
CA ILE A 19 0.72 1.61 -38.64
C ILE A 19 -0.31 0.87 -37.79
N LYS A 20 -1.58 1.25 -37.86
CA LYS A 20 -2.67 0.59 -37.12
C LYS A 20 -2.71 -0.91 -37.43
N ALA A 21 -2.73 -1.30 -38.71
CA ALA A 21 -2.81 -2.70 -39.12
C ALA A 21 -1.57 -3.50 -38.68
N ALA A 22 -0.38 -2.90 -38.77
CA ALA A 22 0.86 -3.52 -38.32
C ALA A 22 0.89 -3.71 -36.80
N LEU A 23 0.44 -2.72 -36.02
CA LEU A 23 0.34 -2.80 -34.58
C LEU A 23 -0.71 -3.82 -34.13
N GLU A 24 -1.89 -3.87 -34.74
CA GLU A 24 -2.91 -4.89 -34.44
C GLU A 24 -2.37 -6.30 -34.68
N LYS A 25 -1.67 -6.50 -35.80
CA LYS A 25 -1.06 -7.80 -36.13
C LYS A 25 0.09 -8.15 -35.16
N GLY A 26 0.95 -7.20 -34.82
CA GLY A 26 2.12 -7.41 -33.97
C GLY A 26 1.77 -7.63 -32.50
N THR A 27 0.76 -6.91 -31.99
CA THR A 27 0.29 -7.01 -30.60
C THR A 27 -0.68 -8.18 -30.41
N GLY A 28 -1.42 -8.55 -31.44
CA GLY A 28 -2.55 -9.48 -31.34
C GLY A 28 -3.80 -8.85 -30.70
N ASP A 29 -3.80 -7.53 -30.48
CA ASP A 29 -4.91 -6.79 -29.89
C ASP A 29 -5.53 -5.81 -30.89
N LYS A 30 -6.82 -5.52 -30.73
CA LYS A 30 -7.55 -4.58 -31.58
C LYS A 30 -7.35 -3.15 -31.11
N ILE A 31 -7.31 -2.20 -32.07
CA ILE A 31 -7.21 -0.77 -31.77
C ILE A 31 -8.56 -0.12 -32.13
N PRO A 32 -9.53 -0.09 -31.18
CA PRO A 32 -10.84 0.48 -31.43
C PRO A 32 -10.82 2.00 -31.65
N ILE A 33 -9.87 2.72 -31.02
CA ILE A 33 -9.83 4.19 -31.06
C ILE A 33 -8.45 4.64 -31.56
N VAL A 34 -8.48 5.47 -32.60
CA VAL A 34 -7.33 6.22 -33.09
C VAL A 34 -7.70 7.70 -33.08
N GLU A 35 -6.97 8.51 -32.32
CA GLU A 35 -7.22 9.96 -32.20
C GLU A 35 -5.98 10.73 -32.65
N VAL A 36 -6.16 11.71 -33.53
CA VAL A 36 -5.10 12.60 -34.00
C VAL A 36 -5.29 13.96 -33.32
N LYS A 37 -4.30 14.41 -32.55
CA LYS A 37 -4.35 15.73 -31.90
C LYS A 37 -3.75 16.82 -32.79
N LYS A 38 -3.99 18.07 -32.39
CA LYS A 38 -3.44 19.25 -33.07
C LYS A 38 -1.91 19.18 -33.10
N VAL A 39 -1.35 19.72 -34.18
CA VAL A 39 0.10 19.81 -34.39
C VAL A 39 0.74 20.58 -33.23
N GLN A 40 1.81 20.04 -32.68
CA GLN A 40 2.61 20.63 -31.62
C GLN A 40 4.10 20.60 -31.97
N ARG A 41 4.92 21.38 -31.25
CA ARG A 41 6.38 21.31 -31.40
C ARG A 41 6.99 20.39 -30.35
N LYS A 42 7.76 19.41 -30.78
CA LYS A 42 8.54 18.50 -29.92
C LYS A 42 9.90 18.26 -30.56
N GLY A 43 10.98 18.35 -29.78
CA GLY A 43 12.35 18.16 -30.28
C GLY A 43 12.74 19.16 -31.40
N GLY A 44 12.20 20.38 -31.37
CA GLY A 44 12.46 21.41 -32.40
C GLY A 44 11.69 21.23 -33.72
N VAL A 45 10.94 20.14 -33.89
CA VAL A 45 10.20 19.82 -35.12
C VAL A 45 8.69 19.86 -34.86
N SER A 46 7.91 20.24 -35.88
CA SER A 46 6.44 20.13 -35.84
C SER A 46 6.01 18.67 -35.94
N THR A 47 5.18 18.22 -35.00
CA THR A 47 4.69 16.84 -34.93
C THR A 47 3.19 16.80 -34.70
N SER A 48 2.54 15.78 -35.27
CA SER A 48 1.14 15.45 -35.00
C SER A 48 1.10 14.25 -34.04
N PRO A 49 0.51 14.38 -32.84
CA PRO A 49 0.43 13.29 -31.87
C PRO A 49 -0.74 12.36 -32.20
N ILE A 50 -0.46 11.08 -32.31
CA ILE A 50 -1.43 10.07 -32.72
C ILE A 50 -1.57 9.05 -31.62
N PHE A 51 -2.77 8.99 -31.05
CA PHE A 51 -3.14 8.12 -29.96
C PHE A 51 -3.73 6.84 -30.55
N PHE A 52 -3.14 5.70 -30.22
CA PHE A 52 -3.65 4.37 -30.49
C PHE A 52 -4.06 3.77 -29.15
N ARG A 53 -5.37 3.61 -28.93
CA ARG A 53 -5.88 2.94 -27.74
C ARG A 53 -6.23 1.51 -28.09
N PHE A 54 -5.55 0.58 -27.43
CA PHE A 54 -5.75 -0.85 -27.55
C PHE A 54 -6.99 -1.28 -26.75
N ALA A 55 -7.68 -2.33 -27.19
CA ALA A 55 -8.84 -2.86 -26.49
C ALA A 55 -8.49 -3.40 -25.09
N GLY A 56 -7.24 -3.84 -24.90
CA GLY A 56 -6.66 -4.20 -23.59
C GLY A 56 -6.47 -3.04 -22.61
N GLY A 57 -6.83 -1.81 -22.99
CA GLY A 57 -6.81 -0.63 -22.11
C GLY A 57 -5.50 0.17 -22.13
N GLN A 58 -4.56 -0.19 -23.00
CA GLN A 58 -3.29 0.53 -23.15
C GLN A 58 -3.39 1.67 -24.16
N GLU A 59 -2.60 2.72 -23.96
CA GLU A 59 -2.53 3.87 -24.85
C GLU A 59 -1.09 4.07 -25.35
N LEU A 60 -0.91 4.01 -26.66
CA LEU A 60 0.34 4.37 -27.34
C LEU A 60 0.18 5.72 -28.03
N VAL A 61 1.12 6.63 -27.81
CA VAL A 61 1.17 7.94 -28.47
C VAL A 61 2.41 7.99 -29.34
N LEU A 62 2.21 8.18 -30.65
CA LEU A 62 3.30 8.37 -31.61
C LEU A 62 3.33 9.83 -32.07
N TYR A 63 4.49 10.47 -31.97
CA TYR A 63 4.70 11.85 -32.39
C TYR A 63 5.24 11.86 -33.82
N VAL A 64 4.33 11.93 -34.79
CA VAL A 64 4.65 11.82 -36.22
C VAL A 64 5.09 13.16 -36.79
N ARG A 65 6.21 13.20 -37.51
CA ARG A 65 6.72 14.37 -38.24
C ARG A 65 6.32 14.34 -39.72
N ALA A 66 6.47 15.49 -40.38
CA ALA A 66 6.07 15.67 -41.79
C ALA A 66 6.80 14.74 -42.78
N SER A 67 7.92 14.14 -42.38
CA SER A 67 8.63 13.13 -43.19
C SER A 67 8.04 11.72 -43.10
N ALA A 68 6.82 11.58 -42.58
CA ALA A 68 6.16 10.28 -42.35
C ALA A 68 7.01 9.33 -41.48
N ASP A 69 7.53 9.87 -40.38
CA ASP A 69 8.32 9.12 -39.39
C ASP A 69 7.99 9.60 -37.97
N VAL A 70 8.41 8.87 -36.94
CA VAL A 70 8.10 9.12 -35.53
C VAL A 70 9.35 9.58 -34.79
N ILE A 71 9.32 10.78 -34.22
CA ILE A 71 10.47 11.33 -33.46
C ILE A 71 10.47 10.88 -31.99
N LYS A 72 9.29 10.57 -31.45
CA LYS A 72 9.08 10.22 -30.05
C LYS A 72 7.87 9.31 -29.91
N ALA A 73 7.91 8.39 -28.96
CA ALA A 73 6.81 7.52 -28.62
C ALA A 73 6.60 7.45 -27.10
N GLU A 74 5.35 7.34 -26.68
CA GLU A 74 4.97 7.17 -25.27
C GLU A 74 3.99 6.00 -25.15
N LEU A 75 4.17 5.14 -24.15
CA LEU A 75 3.25 4.06 -23.80
C LEU A 75 2.72 4.31 -22.38
N ASN A 76 1.40 4.42 -22.24
CA ASN A 76 0.71 4.73 -20.99
C ASN A 76 1.28 5.97 -20.27
N GLY A 77 1.63 7.01 -21.04
CA GLY A 77 2.20 8.27 -20.55
C GLY A 77 3.69 8.24 -20.22
N LYS A 78 4.40 7.13 -20.44
CA LYS A 78 5.87 7.03 -20.27
C LYS A 78 6.57 6.99 -21.61
N GLU A 79 7.65 7.74 -21.76
CA GLU A 79 8.48 7.75 -22.97
C GLU A 79 9.16 6.40 -23.18
N ILE A 80 9.11 5.89 -24.41
CA ILE A 80 9.70 4.59 -24.79
C ILE A 80 10.74 4.79 -25.89
N VAL A 81 11.79 3.95 -25.84
CA VAL A 81 12.79 3.89 -26.91
C VAL A 81 12.28 2.97 -28.02
N LEU A 82 12.27 3.46 -29.25
CA LEU A 82 11.88 2.68 -30.42
C LEU A 82 13.08 1.84 -30.90
N SER A 83 12.84 0.57 -31.21
CA SER A 83 13.82 -0.37 -31.78
C SER A 83 13.98 -0.24 -33.30
N GLY A 84 13.41 0.81 -33.89
CA GLY A 84 13.40 1.10 -35.31
C GLY A 84 12.69 2.43 -35.59
N ASP A 85 12.46 2.73 -36.86
CA ASP A 85 11.71 3.91 -37.29
C ASP A 85 10.35 3.48 -37.87
N PHE A 86 9.39 4.42 -37.91
CA PHE A 86 8.08 4.18 -38.54
C PHE A 86 8.04 4.76 -39.95
N SER A 87 9.20 4.84 -40.62
CA SER A 87 9.27 5.37 -41.97
C SER A 87 8.78 4.37 -43.01
N ASP A 88 8.36 4.86 -44.17
CA ASP A 88 8.05 4.02 -45.32
C ASP A 88 9.31 3.64 -46.13
N ASP A 89 10.48 4.15 -45.75
CA ASP A 89 11.70 4.09 -46.55
C ASP A 89 12.40 2.71 -46.45
N TYR A 90 12.23 1.99 -45.34
CA TYR A 90 12.85 0.66 -45.14
C TYR A 90 11.98 -0.27 -44.28
N GLN A 91 11.49 -1.36 -44.89
CA GLN A 91 10.56 -2.29 -44.24
C GLN A 91 11.13 -2.97 -42.98
N PRO A 92 12.40 -3.38 -42.91
CA PRO A 92 12.95 -4.01 -41.70
C PRO A 92 13.02 -3.10 -40.48
N THR A 93 13.31 -1.79 -40.64
CA THR A 93 13.27 -0.85 -39.50
C THR A 93 11.85 -0.62 -39.03
N PHE A 94 10.89 -0.56 -39.95
CA PHE A 94 9.46 -0.52 -39.65
C PHE A 94 9.01 -1.76 -38.87
N ASP A 95 9.35 -2.96 -39.34
CA ASP A 95 8.98 -4.21 -38.69
C ASP A 95 9.63 -4.36 -37.30
N ASN A 96 10.87 -3.88 -37.14
CA ASN A 96 11.57 -3.82 -35.86
C ASN A 96 10.90 -2.83 -34.89
N ALA A 97 10.46 -1.66 -35.37
CA ALA A 97 9.74 -0.68 -34.56
C ALA A 97 8.39 -1.25 -34.08
N VAL A 98 7.63 -1.88 -34.99
CA VAL A 98 6.35 -2.54 -34.67
C VAL A 98 6.56 -3.69 -33.68
N SER A 99 7.57 -4.53 -33.88
CA SER A 99 7.86 -5.67 -33.00
C SER A 99 8.29 -5.23 -31.59
N GLY A 100 9.11 -4.18 -31.51
CA GLY A 100 9.52 -3.57 -30.23
C GLY A 100 8.33 -3.01 -29.45
N VAL A 101 7.52 -2.17 -30.09
CA VAL A 101 6.30 -1.63 -29.47
C VAL A 101 5.35 -2.77 -29.08
N ALA A 102 5.17 -3.77 -29.93
CA ALA A 102 4.29 -4.89 -29.64
C ALA A 102 4.78 -5.75 -28.45
N SER A 103 6.08 -5.92 -28.28
CA SER A 103 6.65 -6.59 -27.11
C SER A 103 6.39 -5.80 -25.82
N LEU A 104 6.52 -4.47 -25.87
CA LEU A 104 6.27 -3.58 -24.74
C LEU A 104 4.79 -3.57 -24.35
N VAL A 105 3.89 -3.52 -25.34
CA VAL A 105 2.44 -3.60 -25.13
C VAL A 105 2.06 -4.94 -24.50
N ARG A 106 2.58 -6.07 -25.00
CA ARG A 106 2.31 -7.39 -24.41
C ARG A 106 2.85 -7.52 -22.98
N LYS A 107 4.05 -7.00 -22.70
CA LYS A 107 4.63 -6.98 -21.35
C LYS A 107 3.80 -6.10 -20.40
N ALA A 108 3.39 -4.92 -20.85
CA ALA A 108 2.51 -4.05 -20.08
C ALA A 108 1.15 -4.73 -19.83
N GLN A 109 0.65 -5.53 -20.78
CA GLN A 109 -0.62 -6.22 -20.64
C GLN A 109 -0.50 -7.33 -19.60
N SER A 110 0.59 -8.11 -19.62
CA SER A 110 0.80 -9.15 -18.62
C SER A 110 0.93 -8.56 -17.21
N MET A 111 1.56 -7.39 -17.07
CA MET A 111 1.65 -6.70 -15.77
C MET A 111 0.30 -6.17 -15.31
N ILE A 112 -0.51 -5.62 -16.23
CA ILE A 112 -1.89 -5.17 -15.93
C ILE A 112 -2.77 -6.38 -15.59
N ASP A 113 -2.63 -7.51 -16.28
CA ASP A 113 -3.39 -8.73 -16.01
C ASP A 113 -2.96 -9.39 -14.70
N GLU A 114 -1.67 -9.35 -14.36
CA GLU A 114 -1.15 -9.81 -13.08
C GLU A 114 -1.62 -8.90 -11.93
N GLN A 115 -1.60 -7.58 -12.15
CA GLN A 115 -2.15 -6.61 -11.20
C GLN A 115 -3.67 -6.78 -11.06
N ASN A 116 -4.40 -6.96 -12.15
CA ASN A 116 -5.83 -7.25 -12.14
C ASN A 116 -6.14 -8.63 -11.52
N LYS A 117 -5.23 -9.62 -11.57
CA LYS A 117 -5.36 -10.88 -10.84
C LYS A 117 -5.13 -10.69 -9.34
N LYS A 118 -4.26 -9.76 -8.94
CA LYS A 118 -4.05 -9.34 -7.55
C LYS A 118 -5.24 -8.52 -7.03
N ASP A 119 -5.80 -7.65 -7.87
CA ASP A 119 -6.86 -6.69 -7.51
C ASP A 119 -8.27 -7.25 -7.70
N LYS A 120 -8.49 -8.22 -8.61
CA LYS A 120 -9.73 -8.99 -8.62
C LYS A 120 -9.75 -9.86 -7.37
N VAL A 121 -10.53 -9.40 -6.39
CA VAL A 121 -11.15 -10.23 -5.36
C VAL A 121 -11.57 -11.54 -6.00
N LYS A 122 -10.93 -12.66 -5.62
CA LYS A 122 -11.41 -14.01 -5.93
C LYS A 122 -12.81 -14.11 -5.33
N LEU A 123 -13.84 -13.80 -6.11
CA LEU A 123 -15.22 -14.02 -5.71
C LEU A 123 -15.35 -15.51 -5.37
N PRO A 124 -15.85 -15.87 -4.18
CA PRO A 124 -16.02 -17.28 -3.83
C PRO A 124 -16.92 -17.92 -4.89
N PRO A 125 -16.55 -19.10 -5.43
CA PRO A 125 -17.40 -19.77 -6.39
C PRO A 125 -18.77 -20.04 -5.78
N ARG A 126 -19.82 -19.97 -6.61
CA ARG A 126 -21.23 -20.16 -6.22
C ARG A 126 -21.39 -21.36 -5.26
N LYS A 127 -22.18 -21.16 -4.21
CA LYS A 127 -22.42 -22.02 -3.02
C LYS A 127 -22.87 -23.47 -3.24
N ASN A 128 -22.87 -24.00 -4.46
CA ASN A 128 -23.32 -25.37 -4.76
C ASN A 128 -22.22 -26.24 -5.38
N ARG A 129 -21.05 -26.36 -4.72
CA ARG A 129 -20.01 -27.34 -5.11
C ARG A 129 -20.00 -28.52 -4.13
N SER A 130 -19.88 -29.74 -4.65
CA SER A 130 -19.76 -30.95 -3.82
C SER A 130 -18.48 -30.91 -2.99
N ILE A 131 -18.46 -31.64 -1.85
CA ILE A 131 -17.31 -31.70 -0.94
C ILE A 131 -16.04 -32.18 -1.66
N GLN A 132 -16.16 -33.12 -2.60
CA GLN A 132 -15.02 -33.61 -3.40
C GLN A 132 -14.41 -32.52 -4.29
N GLN A 133 -15.24 -31.66 -4.86
CA GLN A 133 -14.75 -30.59 -5.73
C GLN A 133 -14.05 -29.49 -4.93
N GLN A 134 -14.56 -29.20 -3.71
CA GLN A 134 -13.89 -28.29 -2.78
C GLN A 134 -12.52 -28.81 -2.33
N ILE A 135 -12.37 -30.13 -2.12
CA ILE A 135 -11.08 -30.75 -1.78
C ILE A 135 -10.11 -30.65 -2.96
N SER A 136 -10.57 -30.88 -4.19
CA SER A 136 -9.74 -30.76 -5.39
C SER A 136 -9.24 -29.33 -5.58
N ASP A 137 -10.14 -28.35 -5.47
CA ASP A 137 -9.79 -26.93 -5.60
C ASP A 137 -8.77 -26.51 -4.52
N LYS A 138 -8.90 -27.02 -3.29
CA LYS A 138 -7.96 -26.72 -2.20
C LYS A 138 -6.59 -27.36 -2.38
N ARG A 139 -6.51 -28.55 -3.00
CA ARG A 139 -5.23 -29.18 -3.37
C ARG A 139 -4.52 -28.42 -4.48
N GLU A 140 -5.27 -27.89 -5.44
CA GLU A 140 -4.71 -27.08 -6.53
C GLU A 140 -4.24 -25.70 -6.03
N GLU A 141 -4.94 -25.12 -5.05
CA GLU A 141 -4.50 -23.89 -4.37
C GLU A 141 -3.24 -24.13 -3.53
N GLU A 142 -3.11 -25.29 -2.87
CA GLU A 142 -1.91 -25.71 -2.14
C GLU A 142 -0.69 -25.85 -3.06
N THR A 143 -0.80 -26.56 -4.18
CA THR A 143 0.31 -26.71 -5.12
C THR A 143 0.76 -25.39 -5.74
N GLN A 144 -0.17 -24.46 -6.00
CA GLN A 144 0.18 -23.12 -6.47
C GLN A 144 0.98 -22.34 -5.43
N LEU A 145 0.60 -22.42 -4.15
CA LEU A 145 1.32 -21.76 -3.05
C LEU A 145 2.71 -22.36 -2.84
N ASP A 146 2.84 -23.68 -2.93
CA ASP A 146 4.14 -24.35 -2.80
C ASP A 146 5.10 -23.93 -3.93
N GLN A 147 4.59 -23.79 -5.15
CA GLN A 147 5.39 -23.35 -6.29
C GLN A 147 5.80 -21.87 -6.16
N GLU A 148 4.94 -21.02 -5.61
CA GLU A 148 5.28 -19.63 -5.29
C GLU A 148 6.34 -19.53 -4.19
N LEU A 149 6.22 -20.31 -3.12
CA LEU A 149 7.23 -20.42 -2.06
C LEU A 149 8.59 -20.88 -2.60
N SER A 150 8.60 -21.87 -3.50
CA SER A 150 9.82 -22.34 -4.16
C SER A 150 10.48 -21.23 -4.98
N ASN A 151 9.70 -20.48 -5.76
CA ASN A 151 10.21 -19.38 -6.58
C ASN A 151 10.75 -18.22 -5.72
N LEU A 152 10.05 -17.84 -4.66
CA LEU A 152 10.49 -16.80 -3.71
C LEU A 152 11.76 -17.21 -2.97
N THR A 153 11.88 -18.49 -2.60
CA THR A 153 13.09 -19.04 -1.97
C THR A 153 14.28 -18.98 -2.93
N ALA A 154 14.09 -19.36 -4.19
CA ALA A 154 15.12 -19.27 -5.21
C ALA A 154 15.56 -17.81 -5.45
N GLN A 155 14.61 -16.85 -5.46
CA GLN A 155 14.94 -15.43 -5.57
C GLN A 155 15.75 -14.92 -4.37
N ARG A 156 15.37 -15.30 -3.14
CA ARG A 156 16.13 -14.98 -1.92
C ARG A 156 17.57 -15.47 -2.04
N ASP A 157 17.77 -16.72 -2.44
CA ASP A 157 19.09 -17.33 -2.53
C ASP A 157 19.95 -16.68 -3.62
N GLN A 158 19.34 -16.30 -4.74
CA GLN A 158 20.02 -15.53 -5.78
C GLN A 158 20.46 -14.14 -5.29
N LEU A 159 19.63 -13.45 -4.50
CA LEU A 159 19.98 -12.16 -3.90
C LEU A 159 21.10 -12.28 -2.86
N LEU A 160 21.10 -13.35 -2.06
CA LEU A 160 22.18 -13.63 -1.12
C LEU A 160 23.51 -13.87 -1.83
N GLU A 161 23.51 -14.62 -2.94
CA GLU A 161 24.71 -14.82 -3.74
C GLU A 161 25.19 -13.50 -4.37
N GLN A 162 24.28 -12.67 -4.89
CA GLN A 162 24.64 -11.34 -5.41
C GLN A 162 25.26 -10.44 -4.34
N LEU A 163 24.73 -10.46 -3.11
CA LEU A 163 25.31 -9.72 -1.98
C LEU A 163 26.72 -10.22 -1.63
N LYS A 164 26.91 -11.55 -1.63
CA LYS A 164 28.23 -12.16 -1.38
C LYS A 164 29.24 -11.76 -2.45
N GLN A 165 28.84 -11.78 -3.72
CA GLN A 165 29.70 -11.33 -4.84
C GLN A 165 30.03 -9.83 -4.74
N ALA A 166 29.07 -9.00 -4.35
CA ALA A 166 29.29 -7.56 -4.14
C ALA A 166 30.23 -7.27 -2.96
N GLN A 167 30.13 -8.04 -1.87
CA GLN A 167 31.04 -7.95 -0.72
C GLN A 167 32.48 -8.36 -1.11
N ILE A 168 32.65 -9.44 -1.87
CA ILE A 168 33.95 -9.88 -2.38
C ILE A 168 34.56 -8.84 -3.33
N GLN A 169 33.74 -8.16 -4.15
CA GLN A 169 34.21 -7.07 -5.01
C GLN A 169 34.61 -5.81 -4.24
N MET A 170 33.95 -5.52 -3.11
CA MET A 170 34.37 -4.46 -2.19
C MET A 170 35.69 -4.81 -1.49
N GLU A 171 35.84 -6.04 -1.00
CA GLU A 171 37.08 -6.49 -0.32
C GLU A 171 38.25 -6.66 -1.30
N GLY A 172 37.99 -7.00 -2.57
CA GLY A 172 39.01 -7.08 -3.63
C GLY A 172 39.44 -5.72 -4.20
N GLY A 173 38.74 -4.63 -3.87
CA GLY A 173 39.02 -3.27 -4.33
C GLY A 173 39.95 -2.44 -3.43
N GLU A 174 40.17 -2.86 -2.17
CA GLU A 174 40.98 -2.14 -1.18
C GLU A 174 42.23 -2.93 -0.75
N ALA A 175 43.03 -3.37 -1.72
CA ALA A 175 44.42 -3.74 -1.44
C ALA A 175 45.34 -2.54 -1.74
N THR A 176 45.37 -1.53 -0.86
CA THR A 176 46.57 -0.76 -0.45
C THR A 176 46.21 0.43 0.44
N GLN A 177 46.25 0.25 1.77
CA GLN A 177 47.05 1.03 2.73
C GLN A 177 46.57 0.71 4.15
N GLY A 178 47.51 0.23 4.96
CA GLY A 178 47.20 -0.45 6.21
C GLY A 178 46.88 0.46 7.39
N LYS A 179 46.27 -0.15 8.40
CA LYS A 179 46.73 -0.05 9.79
C LYS A 179 46.06 -1.13 10.65
N GLN A 180 46.89 -1.78 11.47
CA GLN A 180 46.54 -2.58 12.65
C GLN A 180 45.49 -1.82 13.49
N ILE A 181 44.58 -2.41 14.27
CA ILE A 181 44.68 -3.22 15.51
C ILE A 181 43.18 -3.62 15.77
N ALA A 182 42.77 -4.85 16.09
CA ALA A 182 42.73 -5.43 17.44
C ALA A 182 42.08 -6.83 17.38
N GLU A 183 42.69 -7.80 18.05
CA GLU A 183 42.03 -9.05 18.45
C GLU A 183 40.85 -8.74 19.38
N GLY A 184 39.70 -9.37 19.17
CA GLY A 184 38.55 -9.19 20.06
C GLY A 184 37.26 -9.86 19.59
N GLN A 185 37.09 -11.12 20.00
CA GLN A 185 35.82 -11.82 20.25
C GLN A 185 34.88 -12.06 19.07
N SER A 186 34.74 -13.35 18.72
CA SER A 186 33.60 -13.90 17.99
C SER A 186 32.29 -13.46 18.65
N SER A 187 31.47 -12.68 17.94
CA SER A 187 30.12 -12.36 18.38
C SER A 187 29.30 -13.63 18.47
N ALA A 188 28.70 -13.88 19.63
CA ALA A 188 27.79 -14.97 19.94
C ALA A 188 26.46 -14.85 19.17
N PHE A 189 26.52 -14.98 17.84
CA PHE A 189 25.35 -15.02 16.96
C PHE A 189 25.30 -16.28 16.08
N ASP A 190 26.23 -17.21 16.27
CA ASP A 190 26.13 -18.55 15.72
C ASP A 190 25.65 -19.48 16.85
N SER A 191 24.43 -20.01 16.70
CA SER A 191 23.75 -20.98 17.58
C SER A 191 22.84 -20.38 18.65
N ILE A 192 21.66 -19.90 18.23
CA ILE A 192 20.43 -20.11 19.00
C ILE A 192 19.79 -21.37 18.44
N ASP A 193 19.93 -22.46 19.19
CA ASP A 193 19.30 -23.75 18.93
C ASP A 193 17.79 -23.59 19.08
N TRP A 194 17.04 -23.85 18.01
CA TRP A 194 15.59 -23.62 17.92
C TRP A 194 14.87 -24.87 18.46
N ASP A 195 14.41 -24.84 19.72
CA ASP A 195 13.71 -25.96 20.35
C ASP A 195 12.24 -26.06 19.88
N GLU A 196 12.01 -26.93 18.89
CA GLU A 196 10.71 -27.21 18.28
C GLU A 196 9.68 -27.80 19.26
N LYS A 197 10.09 -28.31 20.43
CA LYS A 197 9.16 -28.81 21.46
C LYS A 197 8.42 -27.71 22.21
N GLN A 198 8.90 -26.46 22.18
CA GLN A 198 8.29 -25.34 22.90
C GLN A 198 7.33 -24.51 22.04
N HIS A 199 7.27 -24.77 20.72
CA HIS A 199 6.44 -24.06 19.76
C HIS A 199 5.81 -25.02 18.72
N PRO A 200 4.75 -25.78 19.08
CA PRO A 200 4.14 -26.71 18.15
C PRO A 200 3.48 -25.95 16.98
N ARG A 201 4.04 -26.13 15.79
CA ARG A 201 3.51 -25.67 14.50
C ARG A 201 2.72 -26.82 13.87
N ASP A 202 1.75 -26.50 13.03
CA ASP A 202 1.17 -27.52 12.15
C ASP A 202 2.17 -27.92 11.06
N GLU A 203 1.86 -28.97 10.28
CA GLU A 203 2.72 -29.52 9.21
C GLU A 203 3.04 -28.49 8.09
N LYS A 204 2.48 -27.28 8.17
CA LYS A 204 2.69 -26.15 7.25
C LYS A 204 3.34 -24.93 7.92
N GLY A 205 3.89 -25.08 9.13
CA GLY A 205 4.64 -24.03 9.82
C GLY A 205 3.81 -22.91 10.44
N LYS A 206 2.48 -23.04 10.51
CA LYS A 206 1.55 -22.01 11.00
C LYS A 206 1.19 -22.21 12.49
N PHE A 207 0.93 -21.11 13.20
CA PHE A 207 0.39 -21.16 14.57
C PHE A 207 -1.07 -21.64 14.54
N SER A 208 -1.41 -22.62 15.38
CA SER A 208 -2.65 -23.41 15.30
C SER A 208 -3.91 -22.76 15.90
N VAL A 209 -3.92 -21.45 16.19
CA VAL A 209 -5.13 -20.79 16.73
C VAL A 209 -5.85 -20.02 15.63
N ARG A 210 -6.94 -20.62 15.12
CA ARG A 210 -7.84 -20.02 14.13
C ARG A 210 -8.46 -18.72 14.67
N SER A 211 -8.11 -17.58 14.06
CA SER A 211 -8.91 -16.35 14.14
C SER A 211 -10.06 -16.45 13.13
N SER A 212 -11.28 -16.65 13.65
CA SER A 212 -12.50 -16.68 12.86
C SER A 212 -12.94 -15.25 12.53
N HIS A 213 -13.21 -15.01 11.25
CA HIS A 213 -13.86 -13.81 10.73
C HIS A 213 -15.11 -13.45 11.55
N SER A 214 -15.20 -12.18 11.95
CA SER A 214 -16.37 -11.58 12.60
C SER A 214 -17.57 -11.58 11.65
N LYS A 215 -18.44 -12.56 11.82
CA LYS A 215 -19.86 -12.44 11.51
C LYS A 215 -20.58 -11.99 12.76
N SER A 216 -21.46 -11.00 12.57
CA SER A 216 -22.61 -10.62 13.40
C SER A 216 -22.80 -11.41 14.68
N LEU A 217 -22.80 -10.67 15.81
CA LEU A 217 -23.29 -11.09 17.12
C LEU A 217 -24.64 -11.81 16.98
N ASP A 218 -24.60 -13.14 17.05
CA ASP A 218 -25.75 -13.95 17.44
C ASP A 218 -25.34 -14.66 18.73
N ALA A 219 -26.08 -14.33 19.79
CA ALA A 219 -25.77 -14.67 21.16
C ALA A 219 -26.09 -16.14 21.45
N SER A 220 -25.26 -17.06 20.95
CA SER A 220 -25.24 -18.45 21.43
C SER A 220 -24.05 -19.24 20.85
N VAL A 221 -22.82 -18.93 21.27
CA VAL A 221 -21.69 -19.86 21.10
C VAL A 221 -20.86 -19.84 22.38
N THR A 222 -21.08 -20.89 23.18
CA THR A 222 -20.28 -21.41 24.31
C THR A 222 -19.04 -20.60 24.67
N GLU A 223 -19.16 -19.83 25.76
CA GLU A 223 -18.14 -18.95 26.33
C GLU A 223 -16.88 -19.74 26.75
N LYS A 224 -15.79 -19.51 26.03
CA LYS A 224 -14.47 -19.67 26.63
C LYS A 224 -14.34 -18.52 27.64
N HIS A 225 -14.41 -18.80 28.94
CA HIS A 225 -14.17 -17.79 29.97
C HIS A 225 -12.71 -17.33 29.90
N PHE A 226 -12.49 -16.15 29.35
CA PHE A 226 -11.19 -15.48 29.36
C PHE A 226 -10.88 -15.02 30.78
N LYS A 227 -9.61 -15.13 31.19
CA LYS A 227 -9.10 -14.65 32.48
C LYS A 227 -8.83 -13.15 32.42
N GLN A 228 -9.74 -12.38 31.83
CA GLN A 228 -9.76 -10.96 32.12
C GLN A 228 -10.02 -10.85 33.63
N PRO A 229 -9.25 -10.02 34.37
CA PRO A 229 -9.38 -10.00 35.81
C PRO A 229 -10.84 -9.74 36.14
N SER A 230 -11.48 -10.68 36.83
CA SER A 230 -12.93 -10.66 37.10
C SER A 230 -13.38 -9.46 37.94
N GLU A 231 -12.41 -8.65 38.39
CA GLU A 231 -12.57 -7.45 39.22
C GLU A 231 -12.20 -6.15 38.49
N THR A 232 -11.65 -6.21 37.27
CA THR A 232 -11.35 -5.02 36.45
C THR A 232 -11.82 -5.23 35.02
N PHE A 233 -12.87 -4.52 34.63
CA PHE A 233 -13.33 -4.47 33.25
C PHE A 233 -12.17 -4.09 32.30
N SER A 234 -11.95 -4.87 31.24
CA SER A 234 -11.05 -4.51 30.14
C SER A 234 -11.59 -3.27 29.43
N ILE A 235 -10.74 -2.39 28.86
CA ILE A 235 -11.20 -1.14 28.21
C ILE A 235 -12.24 -1.37 27.10
N TYR A 236 -12.39 -2.60 26.62
CA TYR A 236 -13.39 -3.02 25.62
C TYR A 236 -14.74 -3.41 26.23
N ASP A 237 -14.79 -3.76 27.51
CA ASP A 237 -15.98 -4.30 28.16
C ASP A 237 -17.06 -3.23 28.31
N ALA A 238 -18.31 -3.61 28.04
CA ALA A 238 -19.47 -2.72 28.13
C ALA A 238 -19.62 -2.06 29.51
N GLY A 239 -19.16 -2.71 30.58
CA GLY A 239 -19.27 -2.25 31.96
C GLY A 239 -18.19 -1.26 32.42
N VAL A 240 -17.16 -0.97 31.61
CA VAL A 240 -16.18 0.07 31.95
C VAL A 240 -16.87 1.45 31.90
N PRO A 241 -16.74 2.28 32.95
CA PRO A 241 -17.23 3.65 32.92
C PRO A 241 -16.64 4.44 31.74
N LEU A 242 -17.49 5.22 31.06
CA LEU A 242 -17.03 6.15 30.05
C LEU A 242 -16.30 7.31 30.72
N MET A 243 -15.22 7.76 30.10
CA MET A 243 -14.50 8.96 30.52
C MET A 243 -15.24 10.18 29.98
N GLU A 244 -15.68 11.05 30.89
CA GLU A 244 -16.32 12.30 30.51
C GLU A 244 -15.33 13.17 29.71
N PRO A 245 -15.69 13.60 28.49
CA PRO A 245 -14.81 14.39 27.66
C PRO A 245 -14.60 15.77 28.26
N ASP A 246 -13.35 16.23 28.24
CA ASP A 246 -13.04 17.61 28.58
C ASP A 246 -13.62 18.56 27.53
N THR A 247 -14.57 19.40 27.94
CA THR A 247 -15.22 20.43 27.10
C THR A 247 -14.95 21.85 27.61
N SER A 248 -13.90 22.03 28.42
CA SER A 248 -13.55 23.28 29.11
C SER A 248 -13.24 24.46 28.19
N THR A 249 -12.93 24.22 26.92
CA THR A 249 -12.65 25.27 25.93
C THR A 249 -13.54 25.16 24.71
N PRO A 250 -13.79 26.27 23.97
CA PRO A 250 -14.56 26.23 22.72
C PRO A 250 -14.00 25.21 21.71
N LEU A 251 -12.67 25.13 21.58
CA LEU A 251 -12.00 24.14 20.76
C LEU A 251 -12.33 22.71 21.19
N LYS A 252 -12.13 22.38 22.46
CA LYS A 252 -12.40 21.03 22.96
C LYS A 252 -13.87 20.66 22.77
N LYS A 253 -14.78 21.57 23.11
CA LYS A 253 -16.22 21.35 22.87
C LYS A 253 -16.53 21.08 21.39
N ALA A 254 -16.01 21.89 20.48
CA ALA A 254 -16.23 21.71 19.04
C ALA A 254 -15.69 20.36 18.52
N ILE A 255 -14.53 19.93 19.02
CA ILE A 255 -13.96 18.62 18.68
C ILE A 255 -14.89 17.49 19.15
N ILE A 256 -15.34 17.54 20.41
CA ILE A 256 -16.21 16.52 21.01
C ILE A 256 -17.56 16.45 20.32
N ASP A 257 -18.17 17.60 20.01
CA ASP A 257 -19.45 17.68 19.28
C ASP A 257 -19.33 17.00 17.90
N VAL A 258 -18.22 17.21 17.19
CA VAL A 258 -17.96 16.54 15.91
C VAL A 258 -17.69 15.06 16.10
N GLU A 259 -16.80 14.68 17.03
CA GLU A 259 -16.45 13.28 17.31
C GLU A 259 -17.68 12.44 17.63
N ASN A 260 -18.55 12.93 18.51
CA ASN A 260 -19.81 12.26 18.85
C ASN A 260 -20.73 12.11 17.63
N GLY A 261 -20.72 13.08 16.72
CA GLY A 261 -21.49 13.04 15.49
C GLY A 261 -20.93 12.14 14.39
N ILE A 262 -19.66 11.69 14.48
CA ILE A 262 -19.03 10.86 13.44
C ILE A 262 -18.65 9.46 13.91
N ARG A 263 -18.56 9.20 15.22
CA ARG A 263 -17.96 7.96 15.75
C ARG A 263 -18.66 6.66 15.33
N ASN A 264 -19.95 6.74 15.02
CA ASN A 264 -20.76 5.60 14.58
C ASN A 264 -21.00 5.61 13.05
N ASN A 265 -20.33 6.49 12.30
CA ASN A 265 -20.43 6.49 10.85
C ASN A 265 -19.75 5.24 10.27
N GLU A 266 -20.36 4.66 9.25
CA GLU A 266 -19.79 3.54 8.49
C GLU A 266 -18.62 3.97 7.59
N LEU A 267 -18.56 5.27 7.26
CA LEU A 267 -17.50 5.89 6.48
C LEU A 267 -16.58 6.70 7.38
N GLU A 268 -15.29 6.73 7.06
CA GLU A 268 -14.39 7.66 7.72
C GLU A 268 -14.76 9.10 7.37
N THR A 269 -14.76 9.93 8.38
CA THR A 269 -15.08 11.35 8.32
C THR A 269 -14.05 12.08 9.17
N GLY A 270 -13.36 13.05 8.58
CA GLY A 270 -12.37 13.89 9.26
C GLY A 270 -12.80 15.34 9.34
N ALA A 271 -12.40 16.03 10.39
CA ALA A 271 -12.56 17.47 10.55
C ALA A 271 -11.31 18.11 11.14
N ALA A 272 -10.97 19.29 10.66
CA ALA A 272 -9.87 20.10 11.18
C ALA A 272 -10.39 21.35 11.89
N PHE A 273 -9.70 21.75 12.96
CA PHE A 273 -10.07 22.87 13.82
C PHE A 273 -8.89 23.81 14.03
N ASN A 274 -9.14 25.11 14.04
CA ASN A 274 -8.16 26.10 14.47
C ASN A 274 -8.09 26.18 16.02
N SER A 275 -7.25 27.06 16.57
CA SER A 275 -7.10 27.24 18.02
C SER A 275 -8.38 27.68 18.75
N ASP A 276 -9.31 28.31 18.03
CA ASP A 276 -10.52 28.92 18.58
C ASP A 276 -11.72 27.96 18.54
N GLY A 277 -11.55 26.78 17.94
CA GLY A 277 -12.62 25.80 17.76
C GLY A 277 -13.46 25.99 16.49
N VAL A 278 -13.03 26.83 15.56
CA VAL A 278 -13.66 26.97 14.25
C VAL A 278 -13.25 25.80 13.37
N ILE A 279 -14.25 25.16 12.74
CA ILE A 279 -14.04 24.10 11.76
C ILE A 279 -13.44 24.70 10.49
N LEU A 280 -12.22 24.29 10.16
CA LEU A 280 -11.52 24.69 8.93
C LEU A 280 -12.08 23.94 7.71
N PHE A 281 -12.34 22.64 7.88
CA PHE A 281 -13.04 21.80 6.90
C PHE A 281 -13.59 20.54 7.59
N LYS A 282 -14.56 19.90 6.93
CA LYS A 282 -15.07 18.57 7.27
C LYS A 282 -15.22 17.76 5.99
N ARG A 283 -14.67 16.54 5.98
CA ARG A 283 -14.61 15.68 4.80
C ARG A 283 -15.08 14.28 5.17
N GLN A 284 -16.01 13.74 4.39
CA GLN A 284 -16.34 12.31 4.43
C GLN A 284 -15.56 11.60 3.31
N GLY A 285 -14.98 10.46 3.64
CA GLY A 285 -14.21 9.61 2.74
C GLY A 285 -14.89 8.27 2.48
N LEU A 286 -14.06 7.24 2.37
CA LEU A 286 -14.40 5.84 2.21
C LEU A 286 -14.44 5.12 3.58
N PRO A 287 -14.83 3.83 3.65
CA PRO A 287 -14.90 3.10 4.91
C PRO A 287 -13.60 3.01 5.72
N ASP A 288 -12.44 3.20 5.08
CA ASP A 288 -11.11 3.06 5.68
C ASP A 288 -10.09 4.10 5.18
N GLN A 289 -10.57 5.19 4.58
CA GLN A 289 -9.71 6.30 4.19
C GLN A 289 -10.48 7.61 4.01
N VAL A 290 -9.94 8.71 4.54
CA VAL A 290 -10.30 10.07 4.12
C VAL A 290 -9.21 10.66 3.24
N THR A 291 -9.55 10.94 1.97
CA THR A 291 -8.65 11.69 1.07
C THR A 291 -8.90 13.18 1.20
N LEU A 292 -7.85 13.91 1.54
CA LEU A 292 -7.86 15.37 1.66
C LEU A 292 -7.28 16.01 0.39
N THR A 293 -7.84 17.16 0.00
CA THR A 293 -7.30 17.98 -1.09
C THR A 293 -6.05 18.74 -0.66
N ASP A 294 -5.22 19.18 -1.61
CA ASP A 294 -4.02 19.99 -1.31
C ASP A 294 -4.34 21.25 -0.50
N HIS A 295 -5.49 21.88 -0.79
CA HIS A 295 -5.97 23.03 -0.03
C HIS A 295 -6.28 22.65 1.43
N GLU A 296 -7.01 21.55 1.68
CA GLU A 296 -7.30 21.08 3.04
C GLU A 296 -6.04 20.67 3.79
N LEU A 297 -5.10 20.00 3.11
CA LEU A 297 -3.81 19.63 3.67
C LEU A 297 -3.00 20.86 4.11
N SER A 298 -3.10 21.97 3.37
CA SER A 298 -2.43 23.23 3.75
C SER A 298 -3.01 23.86 5.03
N LEU A 299 -4.27 23.55 5.38
CA LEU A 299 -4.96 24.06 6.58
C LEU A 299 -4.61 23.26 7.85
N LEU A 300 -3.89 22.14 7.73
CA LEU A 300 -3.58 21.27 8.86
C LEU A 300 -2.44 21.77 9.77
N ASN A 301 -1.62 22.71 9.29
CA ASN A 301 -0.50 23.24 10.07
C ASN A 301 -0.98 23.92 11.36
N ASN A 302 -0.54 23.39 12.50
CA ASN A 302 -0.94 23.82 13.84
C ASN A 302 -2.46 23.69 14.14
N ALA A 303 -3.20 22.94 13.31
CA ALA A 303 -4.60 22.61 13.54
C ALA A 303 -4.74 21.35 14.41
N VAL A 304 -5.92 21.15 15.00
CA VAL A 304 -6.30 19.85 15.56
C VAL A 304 -7.09 19.10 14.49
N PHE A 305 -6.74 17.84 14.22
CA PHE A 305 -7.44 17.00 13.26
C PHE A 305 -8.05 15.79 13.96
N SER A 306 -9.37 15.61 13.83
CA SER A 306 -10.08 14.46 14.40
C SER A 306 -10.85 13.70 13.31
N HIS A 307 -10.82 12.37 13.37
CA HIS A 307 -11.50 11.49 12.41
C HIS A 307 -12.06 10.24 13.10
N ASN A 308 -13.01 9.54 12.49
CA ASN A 308 -13.51 8.27 13.02
C ASN A 308 -12.86 7.05 12.35
N HIS A 309 -12.69 5.98 13.11
CA HIS A 309 -12.31 4.65 12.62
C HIS A 309 -13.47 3.67 12.81
N PRO A 310 -14.27 3.41 11.75
CA PRO A 310 -15.44 2.53 11.84
C PRO A 310 -15.12 1.12 12.34
N LYS A 311 -13.92 0.61 12.01
CA LYS A 311 -13.45 -0.74 12.38
C LYS A 311 -12.99 -0.85 13.85
N GLY A 312 -12.96 0.24 14.62
CA GLY A 312 -12.56 0.20 16.02
C GLY A 312 -11.05 0.17 16.28
N MET A 313 -10.23 0.42 15.26
CA MET A 313 -8.77 0.34 15.36
C MET A 313 -8.15 1.65 15.91
N PRO A 314 -6.97 1.60 16.56
CA PRO A 314 -6.15 2.78 16.84
C PRO A 314 -5.64 3.47 15.56
N PHE A 315 -4.81 4.51 15.71
CA PHE A 315 -4.13 5.18 14.60
C PHE A 315 -3.41 4.19 13.67
N SER A 316 -3.52 4.43 12.37
CA SER A 316 -2.66 3.83 11.35
C SER A 316 -1.30 4.56 11.30
N ILE A 317 -0.32 3.92 10.67
CA ILE A 317 0.97 4.57 10.40
C ILE A 317 0.80 5.78 9.47
N ALA A 318 -0.20 5.74 8.57
CA ALA A 318 -0.47 6.84 7.65
C ALA A 318 -0.95 8.09 8.39
N ASP A 319 -1.78 7.93 9.43
CA ASP A 319 -2.30 9.03 10.25
C ASP A 319 -1.16 9.80 10.92
N ILE A 320 -0.24 9.06 11.56
CA ILE A 320 0.90 9.68 12.24
C ILE A 320 1.89 10.29 11.23
N ARG A 321 2.09 9.67 10.06
CA ARG A 321 2.91 10.26 8.98
C ARG A 321 2.31 11.55 8.43
N MET A 322 0.98 11.64 8.34
CA MET A 322 0.27 12.86 7.96
C MET A 322 0.46 13.94 9.03
N ALA A 323 0.28 13.59 10.31
CA ALA A 323 0.48 14.50 11.44
C ALA A 323 1.90 15.11 11.45
N ILE A 324 2.92 14.29 11.22
CA ILE A 324 4.31 14.74 11.06
C ILE A 324 4.46 15.65 9.84
N THR A 325 3.93 15.24 8.68
CA THR A 325 4.16 15.95 7.40
C THR A 325 3.54 17.34 7.39
N TYR A 326 2.37 17.49 8.00
CA TYR A 326 1.63 18.76 8.02
C TYR A 326 1.71 19.49 9.35
N ASN A 327 2.58 19.04 10.28
CA ASN A 327 2.77 19.67 11.59
C ASN A 327 1.44 19.91 12.33
N ILE A 328 0.61 18.86 12.39
CA ILE A 328 -0.69 18.91 13.06
C ILE A 328 -0.45 19.09 14.57
N LYS A 329 -1.15 20.01 15.21
CA LYS A 329 -0.98 20.27 16.65
C LYS A 329 -1.36 19.04 17.49
N GLU A 330 -2.46 18.40 17.14
CA GLU A 330 -2.94 17.17 17.76
C GLU A 330 -3.75 16.38 16.74
N ILE A 331 -3.47 15.08 16.62
CA ILE A 331 -4.28 14.15 15.85
C ILE A 331 -5.12 13.29 16.79
N ARG A 332 -6.40 13.13 16.46
CA ARG A 332 -7.38 12.39 17.24
C ARG A 332 -8.11 11.39 16.36
N ALA A 333 -8.44 10.24 16.91
CA ALA A 333 -9.27 9.24 16.26
C ALA A 333 -10.35 8.76 17.23
N VAL A 334 -11.60 8.67 16.77
CA VAL A 334 -12.73 8.19 17.57
C VAL A 334 -13.30 6.91 16.97
N THR A 335 -13.57 5.94 17.83
CA THR A 335 -14.26 4.69 17.49
C THR A 335 -15.61 4.66 18.21
N PRO A 336 -16.47 3.65 17.97
CA PRO A 336 -17.71 3.51 18.73
C PRO A 336 -17.55 3.48 20.25
N TYR A 337 -16.36 3.11 20.76
CA TYR A 337 -16.12 2.94 22.21
C TYR A 337 -14.90 3.68 22.74
N LEU A 338 -13.96 4.07 21.90
CA LEU A 338 -12.66 4.59 22.32
C LEU A 338 -12.34 5.91 21.63
N ARG A 339 -11.57 6.74 22.31
CA ARG A 339 -10.96 7.93 21.74
C ARG A 339 -9.45 7.84 21.91
N TYR A 340 -8.75 8.14 20.83
CA TYR A 340 -7.30 8.19 20.76
C TYR A 340 -6.86 9.62 20.51
N SER A 341 -5.77 10.04 21.15
CA SER A 341 -5.14 11.32 20.90
C SER A 341 -3.62 11.14 20.82
N MET A 342 -2.98 11.89 19.93
CA MET A 342 -1.53 11.96 19.86
C MET A 342 -1.07 13.37 19.48
N TYR A 343 -0.07 13.88 20.20
CA TYR A 343 0.55 15.17 19.94
C TYR A 343 2.00 15.20 20.45
N PRO A 344 2.89 16.00 19.85
CA PRO A 344 4.27 16.07 20.31
C PRO A 344 4.37 16.87 21.61
N LYS A 345 5.29 16.51 22.52
CA LYS A 345 5.59 17.35 23.68
C LYS A 345 6.24 18.67 23.28
N ASN A 346 7.10 18.62 22.25
CA ASN A 346 7.80 19.78 21.70
C ASN A 346 7.57 19.92 20.19
N GLN A 347 7.99 18.92 19.43
CA GLN A 347 7.85 18.87 17.96
C GLN A 347 7.71 17.42 17.50
N TRP A 348 7.12 17.24 16.32
CA TRP A 348 7.03 15.92 15.70
C TRP A 348 8.42 15.35 15.38
N CYS A 349 8.56 14.04 15.53
CA CYS A 349 9.75 13.31 15.09
C CYS A 349 9.85 13.27 13.56
N SER A 350 11.01 12.86 13.02
CA SER A 350 11.14 12.62 11.59
C SER A 350 10.42 11.33 11.17
N LYS A 351 9.95 11.26 9.92
CA LYS A 351 9.34 10.04 9.36
C LYS A 351 10.28 8.84 9.43
N ALA A 352 11.59 9.05 9.28
CA ALA A 352 12.59 7.98 9.41
C ALA A 352 12.67 7.45 10.85
N ALA A 353 12.70 8.35 11.85
CA ALA A 353 12.72 7.97 13.26
C ALA A 353 11.44 7.23 13.67
N LEU A 354 10.28 7.66 13.16
CA LEU A 354 9.00 6.97 13.35
C LEU A 354 9.09 5.51 12.88
N ILE A 355 9.47 5.29 11.62
CA ILE A 355 9.51 3.95 11.02
C ILE A 355 10.57 3.08 11.71
N ALA A 356 11.76 3.62 12.00
CA ALA A 356 12.80 2.88 12.71
C ALA A 356 12.32 2.42 14.10
N THR A 357 11.62 3.29 14.84
CA THR A 357 11.09 2.97 16.17
C THR A 357 9.99 1.91 16.08
N ILE A 358 9.07 2.03 15.12
CA ILE A 358 8.02 1.02 14.89
C ILE A 358 8.65 -0.36 14.62
N ASN A 359 9.64 -0.43 13.73
CA ASN A 359 10.30 -1.70 13.39
C ASN A 359 10.98 -2.33 14.61
N ASP A 360 11.66 -1.51 15.44
CA ASP A 360 12.33 -2.00 16.65
C ASP A 360 11.34 -2.58 17.66
N VAL A 361 10.19 -1.92 17.87
CA VAL A 361 9.21 -2.35 18.89
C VAL A 361 8.24 -3.43 18.40
N SER A 362 8.15 -3.68 17.08
CA SER A 362 7.14 -4.56 16.49
C SER A 362 7.27 -6.01 16.95
N LEU A 363 8.49 -6.53 17.09
CA LEU A 363 8.70 -7.91 17.56
C LEU A 363 8.28 -8.07 19.03
N ASP A 364 8.63 -7.11 19.87
CA ASP A 364 8.28 -7.13 21.29
C ASP A 364 6.78 -6.93 21.50
N ALA A 365 6.15 -6.04 20.72
CA ALA A 365 4.70 -5.85 20.72
C ALA A 365 3.96 -7.14 20.35
N ASN A 366 4.41 -7.84 19.31
CA ASN A 366 3.83 -9.12 18.91
C ASN A 366 3.99 -10.18 20.00
N LYS A 367 5.18 -10.31 20.59
CA LYS A 367 5.41 -11.26 21.70
C LYS A 367 4.51 -10.95 22.89
N PHE A 368 4.43 -9.69 23.28
CA PHE A 368 3.61 -9.24 24.41
C PHE A 368 2.14 -9.59 24.20
N VAL A 369 1.53 -9.18 23.08
CA VAL A 369 0.10 -9.42 22.83
C VAL A 369 -0.22 -10.90 22.65
N ASN A 370 0.63 -11.66 21.96
CA ASN A 370 0.41 -13.10 21.80
C ASN A 370 0.43 -13.83 23.15
N GLU A 371 1.31 -13.42 24.06
CA GLU A 371 1.34 -13.98 25.42
C GLU A 371 0.06 -13.65 26.19
N GLN A 372 -0.41 -12.41 26.14
CA GLN A 372 -1.67 -12.00 26.76
C GLN A 372 -2.87 -12.80 26.22
N VAL A 373 -2.91 -13.04 24.90
CA VAL A 373 -3.94 -13.87 24.27
C VAL A 373 -3.82 -15.33 24.73
N ARG A 374 -2.60 -15.87 24.81
CA ARG A 374 -2.33 -17.25 25.28
C ARG A 374 -2.76 -17.45 26.73
N LEU A 375 -2.49 -16.47 27.59
CA LEU A 375 -2.90 -16.46 29.00
C LEU A 375 -4.41 -16.23 29.18
N GLY A 376 -5.10 -15.81 28.11
CA GLY A 376 -6.51 -15.50 28.12
C GLY A 376 -6.84 -14.15 28.76
N GLU A 377 -5.86 -13.25 28.83
CA GLU A 377 -5.99 -11.88 29.38
C GLU A 377 -6.58 -10.93 28.33
N ILE A 378 -6.39 -11.22 27.04
CA ILE A 378 -6.99 -10.48 25.93
C ILE A 378 -7.81 -11.44 25.07
N ASN A 379 -9.05 -11.04 24.73
CA ASN A 379 -9.82 -11.75 23.72
C ASN A 379 -9.12 -11.58 22.35
N PRO A 380 -8.84 -12.68 21.61
CA PRO A 380 -8.18 -12.64 20.30
C PRO A 380 -8.77 -11.62 19.32
N GLN A 381 -10.06 -11.30 19.41
CA GLN A 381 -10.71 -10.31 18.54
C GLN A 381 -10.14 -8.89 18.70
N PHE A 382 -9.53 -8.57 19.85
CA PHE A 382 -8.92 -7.28 20.15
C PHE A 382 -7.39 -7.29 20.01
N ALA A 383 -6.79 -8.43 19.67
CA ALA A 383 -5.34 -8.58 19.62
C ALA A 383 -4.69 -7.57 18.66
N GLU A 384 -5.28 -7.33 17.50
CA GLU A 384 -4.73 -6.37 16.52
C GLU A 384 -4.79 -4.92 17.04
N ALA A 385 -5.89 -4.55 17.71
CA ALA A 385 -6.04 -3.23 18.31
C ALA A 385 -5.06 -3.03 19.47
N GLU A 386 -4.85 -4.05 20.30
CA GLU A 386 -3.87 -4.04 21.39
C GLU A 386 -2.43 -4.02 20.90
N TYR A 387 -2.14 -4.71 19.80
CA TYR A 387 -0.83 -4.67 19.15
C TYR A 387 -0.49 -3.25 18.69
N LEU A 388 -1.38 -2.60 17.94
CA LEU A 388 -1.17 -1.22 17.50
C LEU A 388 -1.13 -0.25 18.67
N HIS A 389 -2.00 -0.42 19.66
CA HIS A 389 -1.97 0.38 20.88
C HIS A 389 -0.62 0.31 21.58
N TYR A 390 -0.07 -0.90 21.77
CA TYR A 390 1.23 -1.11 22.41
C TYR A 390 2.36 -0.46 21.61
N ILE A 391 2.33 -0.57 20.27
CA ILE A 391 3.28 0.14 19.41
C ILE A 391 3.22 1.64 19.69
N TRP A 392 2.03 2.24 19.72
CA TRP A 392 1.89 3.67 19.95
C TRP A 392 2.32 4.12 21.34
N VAL A 393 2.11 3.31 22.37
CA VAL A 393 2.66 3.56 23.71
C VAL A 393 4.19 3.63 23.66
N LYS A 394 4.84 2.64 23.03
CA LYS A 394 6.32 2.59 22.96
C LYS A 394 6.90 3.67 22.05
N VAL A 395 6.26 3.95 20.93
CA VAL A 395 6.64 5.02 20.01
C VAL A 395 6.55 6.36 20.69
N ALA A 396 5.45 6.64 21.42
CA ALA A 396 5.27 7.91 22.11
C ALA A 396 6.32 8.15 23.19
N ASP A 397 6.62 7.13 23.97
CA ASP A 397 7.67 7.17 25.00
C ASP A 397 9.05 7.50 24.40
N ARG A 398 9.45 6.76 23.35
CA ARG A 398 10.78 6.92 22.73
C ARG A 398 10.94 8.18 21.88
N LEU A 399 9.85 8.68 21.28
CA LEU A 399 9.88 9.82 20.37
C LEU A 399 9.32 11.10 20.98
N ASN A 400 9.18 11.14 22.31
CA ASN A 400 8.75 12.32 23.06
C ASN A 400 7.38 12.87 22.60
N LEU A 401 6.46 11.96 22.32
CA LEU A 401 5.07 12.25 22.01
C LEU A 401 4.20 11.97 23.25
N ASN A 402 3.05 12.61 23.31
CA ASN A 402 1.96 12.22 24.19
C ASN A 402 1.00 11.36 23.39
N TYR A 403 0.64 10.21 23.93
CA TYR A 403 -0.36 9.32 23.37
C TYR A 403 -1.36 8.96 24.45
N GLY A 404 -2.65 9.10 24.14
CA GLY A 404 -3.74 8.79 25.03
C GLY A 404 -4.74 7.85 24.37
N ARG A 405 -5.29 6.95 25.17
CA ARG A 405 -6.46 6.13 24.85
C ARG A 405 -7.42 6.20 26.03
N GLU A 406 -8.67 6.55 25.75
CA GLU A 406 -9.73 6.59 26.74
C GLU A 406 -10.98 5.89 26.20
N ARG A 407 -11.80 5.35 27.10
CA ARG A 407 -13.14 4.89 26.75
C ARG A 407 -14.07 6.10 26.75
N SER A 408 -14.85 6.28 25.70
CA SER A 408 -15.68 7.48 25.49
C SER A 408 -17.03 7.11 24.92
#